data_AF-A0A0P8XVA8-F1
#
_entry.id   AF-A0A0P8XVA8-F1
#
_cell.length_a   1.000
_cell.length_b   1.000
_cell.length_c   1.000
_cell.angle_alpha   90.00
_cell.angle_beta   90.00
_cell.angle_gamma   90.00
#
_symmetry.space_group_name_H-M   'P 1'
#
loop_
_entity.id
_entity.type
_entity.pdbx_description
1 polymer ?
#
loop_
_entity_poly.entity_id
_entity_poly.type
_entity_poly.pdbx_seq_one_letter_code
_entity_poly.pdbx_strand_id
1 'polypeptide(L)'
;MCWETRLVLPKIAVMILIILNGAVDSFELCRSSTLVIQVSASPHFAFCVVSFVTNGIIIGFSFIAIIGIILEKMLMLEVFLVAIIIHCFSKMVVWVVCGNYLDKVDPRFDHRLFEIGLITTLLTLYFASRLWMRICDIQRG
;
A
#
# COMPACT_ATOMS: atom_id res chain seq x y z
N MET A 1 25.36 -15.64 16.02
CA MET A 1 25.37 -14.19 16.34
C MET A 1 25.57 -13.27 15.12
N CYS A 2 26.42 -13.57 14.12
CA CYS A 2 26.58 -12.69 12.94
C CYS A 2 25.41 -12.66 11.94
N TRP A 3 24.45 -13.58 12.02
CA TRP A 3 23.33 -13.67 11.06
C TRP A 3 22.13 -12.81 11.47
N GLU A 4 21.81 -12.74 12.76
CA GLU A 4 20.71 -11.92 13.30
C GLU A 4 20.93 -10.42 13.04
N THR A 5 22.19 -9.95 13.14
CA THR A 5 22.54 -8.55 12.85
C THR A 5 22.50 -8.19 11.37
N ARG A 6 22.65 -9.16 10.44
CA ARG A 6 22.59 -8.90 8.98
C ARG A 6 21.19 -8.53 8.49
N LEU A 7 20.14 -8.90 9.23
CA LEU A 7 18.75 -8.62 8.84
C LEU A 7 18.21 -7.32 9.43
N VAL A 8 18.87 -6.71 10.41
CA VAL A 8 18.37 -5.50 11.10
C VAL A 8 18.18 -4.36 10.10
N LEU A 9 19.18 -4.09 9.25
CA LEU A 9 19.12 -3.00 8.28
C LEU A 9 18.05 -3.24 7.19
N PRO A 10 17.93 -4.43 6.56
CA PRO A 10 16.81 -4.75 5.68
C PRO A 10 15.43 -4.58 6.32
N LYS A 11 15.25 -5.01 7.58
CA LYS A 11 13.97 -4.86 8.29
C LYS A 11 13.59 -3.40 8.48
N ILE A 12 14.53 -2.58 8.95
CA ILE A 12 14.33 -1.14 9.13
C ILE A 12 13.97 -0.48 7.79
N ALA A 13 14.70 -0.80 6.72
CA ALA A 13 14.43 -0.24 5.39
C ALA A 13 13.02 -0.61 4.88
N VAL A 14 12.60 -1.87 5.03
CA VAL A 14 11.25 -2.32 4.65
C VAL A 14 10.18 -1.65 5.52
N MET A 15 10.41 -1.52 6.83
CA MET A 15 9.48 -0.82 7.72
C MET A 15 9.31 0.65 7.34
N ILE A 16 10.40 1.35 7.00
CA ILE A 16 10.34 2.75 6.53
C ILE A 16 9.52 2.83 5.23
N LEU A 17 9.72 1.90 4.28
CA LEU A 17 8.94 1.85 3.05
C LEU A 17 7.45 1.61 3.32
N ILE A 18 7.10 0.69 4.23
CA ILE A 18 5.71 0.44 4.62
C ILE A 18 5.08 1.70 5.25
N ILE A 19 5.82 2.41 6.12
CA ILE A 19 5.35 3.65 6.74
C ILE A 19 5.14 4.75 5.68
N LEU A 20 6.10 4.92 4.76
CA LEU A 20 5.98 5.89 3.67
C LEU A 20 4.79 5.57 2.77
N ASN A 21 4.58 4.30 2.43
CA ASN A 21 3.41 3.88 1.64
C ASN A 21 2.10 4.19 2.39
N GLY A 22 2.02 3.83 3.67
CA GLY A 22 0.86 4.15 4.50
C GLY A 22 0.60 5.65 4.63
N ALA A 23 1.65 6.49 4.63
CA ALA A 23 1.51 7.95 4.64
C ALA A 23 0.93 8.48 3.31
N VAL A 24 1.38 7.96 2.17
CA VAL A 24 0.81 8.31 0.85
C VAL A 24 -0.65 7.87 0.77
N ASP A 25 -0.96 6.64 1.18
CA ASP A 25 -2.33 6.11 1.19
C ASP A 25 -3.25 6.91 2.12
N SER A 26 -2.74 7.34 3.28
CA SER A 26 -3.47 8.20 4.22
C SER A 26 -3.75 9.58 3.62
N PHE A 27 -2.80 10.14 2.89
CA PHE A 27 -2.99 11.43 2.21
C PHE A 27 -4.01 11.33 1.08
N GLU A 28 -3.96 10.27 0.27
CA GLU A 28 -4.99 9.96 -0.73
C GLU A 28 -6.37 9.75 -0.10
N LEU A 29 -6.44 9.10 1.07
CA LEU A 29 -7.68 8.88 1.82
C LEU A 29 -8.29 10.20 2.32
N CYS A 30 -7.46 11.11 2.85
CA CYS A 30 -7.89 12.45 3.27
C CYS A 30 -8.40 13.30 2.10
N ARG A 31 -7.76 13.21 0.92
CA ARG A 31 -8.23 13.91 -0.29
C ARG A 31 -9.52 13.30 -0.85
N SER A 32 -9.61 11.97 -0.81
CA SER A 32 -10.79 11.24 -1.27
C SER A 32 -11.99 11.49 -0.36
N SER A 33 -11.81 11.62 0.96
CA SER A 33 -12.91 11.89 1.90
C SER A 33 -13.56 13.25 1.68
N THR A 34 -12.78 14.27 1.31
CA THR A 34 -13.31 15.61 0.96
C THR A 34 -14.12 15.55 -0.33
N LEU A 35 -13.69 14.76 -1.32
CA LEU A 35 -14.45 14.50 -2.55
C LEU A 35 -15.72 13.67 -2.29
N VAL A 36 -15.68 12.62 -1.46
CA VAL A 36 -16.86 11.81 -1.13
C VAL A 36 -17.99 12.66 -0.54
N ILE A 37 -17.66 13.63 0.31
CA ILE A 37 -18.63 14.54 0.93
C ILE A 37 -19.27 15.49 -0.11
N GLN A 38 -18.48 15.97 -1.07
CA GLN A 38 -18.94 16.94 -2.08
C GLN A 38 -19.71 16.30 -3.25
N VAL A 39 -19.43 15.03 -3.55
CA VAL A 39 -19.87 14.40 -4.80
C VAL A 39 -20.91 13.27 -4.56
N SER A 40 -21.61 13.34 -3.43
CA SER A 40 -22.61 12.35 -2.94
C SER A 40 -23.79 12.08 -3.89
N ALA A 41 -24.05 12.97 -4.83
CA ALA A 41 -25.11 12.82 -5.84
C ALA A 41 -24.62 12.34 -7.22
N SER A 42 -23.32 12.11 -7.40
CA SER A 42 -22.77 11.67 -8.70
C SER A 42 -22.62 10.15 -8.79
N PRO A 43 -22.59 9.59 -10.02
CA PRO A 43 -22.25 8.17 -10.24
C PRO A 43 -20.82 7.81 -9.79
N HIS A 44 -19.97 8.79 -9.47
CA HIS A 44 -18.59 8.60 -9.05
C HIS A 44 -18.44 8.29 -7.55
N PHE A 45 -19.50 8.46 -6.76
CA PHE A 45 -19.51 8.19 -5.33
C PHE A 45 -19.06 6.76 -5.00
N ALA A 46 -19.54 5.76 -5.75
CA ALA A 46 -19.19 4.36 -5.53
C ALA A 46 -17.68 4.10 -5.71
N PHE A 47 -17.05 4.69 -6.73
CA PHE A 47 -15.62 4.55 -6.99
C PHE A 47 -14.78 5.22 -5.89
N CYS A 48 -15.18 6.42 -5.46
CA CYS A 48 -14.50 7.11 -4.36
C CYS A 48 -14.61 6.35 -3.04
N VAL A 49 -15.76 5.72 -2.75
CA VAL A 49 -15.94 4.87 -1.57
C VAL A 49 -15.08 3.61 -1.65
N VAL A 50 -15.01 2.94 -2.80
CA VAL A 50 -14.15 1.75 -2.98
C VAL A 50 -12.69 2.13 -2.75
N SER A 51 -12.21 3.23 -3.36
CA SER A 51 -10.85 3.74 -3.16
C SER A 51 -10.56 4.03 -1.67
N PHE A 52 -11.48 4.73 -1.00
CA PHE A 52 -11.39 5.03 0.44
C PHE A 52 -11.27 3.76 1.28
N VAL A 53 -12.15 2.77 1.05
CA VAL A 53 -12.14 1.50 1.79
C VAL A 53 -10.85 0.72 1.53
N THR A 54 -10.40 0.65 0.27
CA THR A 54 -9.16 -0.06 -0.07
C THR A 54 -7.92 0.59 0.56
N ASN A 55 -7.85 1.93 0.58
CA ASN A 55 -6.76 2.67 1.23
C ASN A 55 -6.80 2.47 2.77
N GLY A 56 -7.99 2.48 3.38
CA GLY A 56 -8.12 2.22 4.82
C GLY A 56 -7.69 0.81 5.22
N ILE A 57 -8.08 -0.20 4.44
CA ILE A 57 -7.72 -1.60 4.69
C ILE A 57 -6.20 -1.80 4.59
N ILE A 58 -5.55 -1.25 3.55
CA ILE A 58 -4.11 -1.45 3.37
C ILE A 58 -3.28 -0.77 4.47
N ILE A 59 -3.74 0.37 5.00
CA ILE A 59 -3.12 1.02 6.16
C ILE A 59 -3.18 0.08 7.37
N GLY A 60 -4.32 -0.57 7.62
CA GLY A 60 -4.46 -1.58 8.68
C GLY A 60 -3.48 -2.75 8.52
N PHE A 61 -3.38 -3.32 7.32
CA PHE A 61 -2.42 -4.38 7.03
C PHE A 61 -0.96 -3.94 7.13
N SER A 62 -0.66 -2.67 6.86
CA SER A 62 0.68 -2.10 7.00
C SER A 62 1.14 -2.10 8.46
N PHE A 63 0.25 -1.79 9.42
CA PHE A 63 0.56 -1.93 10.84
C PHE A 63 0.82 -3.39 11.26
N ILE A 64 -0.02 -4.32 10.78
CA ILE A 64 0.15 -5.76 11.04
C ILE A 64 1.50 -6.24 10.48
N ALA A 65 1.89 -5.77 9.30
CA ALA A 65 3.15 -6.12 8.66
C ALA A 65 4.36 -5.63 9.47
N ILE A 66 4.32 -4.40 9.99
CA ILE A 66 5.37 -3.85 10.86
C ILE A 66 5.54 -4.73 12.11
N ILE A 67 4.44 -5.08 12.77
CA ILE A 67 4.46 -5.97 13.95
C ILE A 67 5.01 -7.35 13.54
N GLY A 68 4.59 -7.87 12.39
CA GLY A 68 5.07 -9.15 11.84
C GLY A 68 6.57 -9.15 11.56
N ILE A 69 7.14 -8.05 11.07
CA ILE A 69 8.59 -7.89 10.84
C ILE A 69 9.36 -7.84 12.15
N ILE A 70 8.84 -7.13 13.16
CA ILE A 70 9.46 -7.02 14.49
C ILE A 70 9.46 -8.38 15.20
N LEU A 71 8.31 -9.07 15.18
CA LEU A 71 8.11 -10.36 15.84
C LEU A 71 8.52 -11.57 15.00
N GLU A 72 9.07 -11.34 13.80
CA GLU A 72 9.46 -12.36 12.82
C GLU A 72 8.35 -13.39 12.52
N LYS A 73 7.09 -12.94 12.49
CA LYS A 73 5.93 -13.78 12.20
C LYS A 73 5.70 -13.86 10.69
N MET A 74 6.23 -14.90 10.08
CA MET A 74 6.18 -15.14 8.63
C MET A 74 4.77 -15.11 8.04
N LEU A 75 3.80 -15.68 8.76
CA LEU A 75 2.39 -15.68 8.34
C LEU A 75 1.80 -14.26 8.26
N MET A 76 2.19 -13.35 9.16
CA MET A 76 1.74 -11.95 9.10
C MET A 76 2.33 -11.21 7.90
N LEU A 77 3.59 -11.49 7.58
CA LEU A 77 4.26 -10.91 6.42
C LEU A 77 3.69 -11.47 5.10
N GLU A 78 3.35 -12.76 5.06
CA GLU A 78 2.68 -13.39 3.91
C GLU A 78 1.28 -12.80 3.67
N VAL A 79 0.47 -12.65 4.73
CA VAL A 79 -0.85 -12.01 4.64
C VAL A 79 -0.72 -10.57 4.12
N PHE A 80 0.27 -9.82 4.60
CA PHE A 80 0.56 -8.48 4.07
C PHE A 80 0.94 -8.49 2.58
N LEU A 81 1.78 -9.44 2.14
CA LEU A 81 2.16 -9.58 0.74
C LEU A 81 0.95 -9.85 -0.16
N VAL A 82 0.04 -10.72 0.27
CA VAL A 82 -1.22 -10.97 -0.47
C VAL A 82 -2.07 -9.69 -0.50
N ALA A 83 -2.21 -9.00 0.63
CA ALA A 83 -2.99 -7.77 0.72
C ALA A 83 -2.43 -6.65 -0.17
N ILE A 84 -1.11 -6.45 -0.20
CA ILE A 84 -0.49 -5.40 -1.02
C ILE A 84 -0.55 -5.73 -2.52
N ILE A 85 -0.53 -7.01 -2.90
CA ILE A 85 -0.77 -7.43 -4.29
C ILE A 85 -2.20 -7.06 -4.72
N ILE A 86 -3.20 -7.44 -3.91
CA ILE A 86 -4.62 -7.11 -4.17
C ILE A 86 -4.81 -5.59 -4.25
N HIS A 87 -4.16 -4.86 -3.35
CA HIS A 87 -4.17 -3.40 -3.33
C HIS A 87 -3.57 -2.80 -4.61
N CYS A 88 -2.41 -3.30 -5.06
CA CYS A 88 -1.79 -2.89 -6.32
C CYS A 88 -2.73 -3.09 -7.53
N PHE A 89 -3.35 -4.26 -7.64
CA PHE A 89 -4.32 -4.54 -8.70
C PHE A 89 -5.54 -3.62 -8.61
N SER A 90 -6.05 -3.39 -7.41
CA SER A 90 -7.20 -2.50 -7.19
C SER A 90 -6.87 -1.07 -7.62
N LYS A 91 -5.70 -0.53 -7.24
CA LYS A 91 -5.23 0.78 -7.70
C LYS A 91 -5.06 0.82 -9.22
N MET A 92 -4.47 -0.20 -9.84
CA MET A 92 -4.35 -0.24 -11.31
C MET A 92 -5.71 -0.24 -12.02
N VAL A 93 -6.69 -1.00 -11.53
CA VAL A 93 -8.05 -1.00 -12.11
C VAL A 93 -8.69 0.37 -11.95
N VAL A 94 -8.61 0.96 -10.75
CA VAL A 94 -9.10 2.33 -10.50
C VAL A 94 -8.38 3.34 -11.39
N TRP A 95 -7.08 3.18 -11.67
CA TRP A 95 -6.37 4.07 -12.60
C TRP A 95 -6.81 3.92 -14.04
N VAL A 96 -6.91 2.69 -14.55
CA VAL A 96 -7.28 2.45 -15.94
C VAL A 96 -8.72 2.91 -16.21
N VAL A 97 -9.63 2.62 -15.26
CA VAL A 97 -11.04 2.97 -15.36
C VAL A 97 -11.27 4.43 -15.02
N CYS A 98 -10.71 4.93 -13.92
CA CYS A 98 -10.99 6.27 -13.45
C CYS A 98 -10.00 7.30 -13.98
N GLY A 99 -8.72 7.02 -14.21
CA GLY A 99 -7.74 7.99 -14.75
C GLY A 99 -8.15 8.59 -16.10
N ASN A 100 -8.61 7.74 -17.03
CA ASN A 100 -9.14 8.19 -18.33
C ASN A 100 -10.48 8.94 -18.26
N TYR A 101 -11.22 8.80 -17.15
CA TYR A 101 -12.54 9.41 -16.96
C TYR A 101 -12.53 10.61 -15.99
N LEU A 102 -11.64 10.64 -15.00
CA LEU A 102 -11.43 11.70 -14.02
C LEU A 102 -10.78 12.92 -14.67
N ASP A 103 -9.89 12.72 -15.65
CA ASP A 103 -9.38 13.83 -16.48
C ASP A 103 -10.49 14.64 -17.14
N LYS A 104 -11.64 14.00 -17.40
CA LYS A 104 -12.81 14.66 -18.01
C LYS A 104 -13.74 15.32 -16.98
N VAL A 105 -13.65 14.93 -15.70
CA VAL A 105 -14.60 15.33 -14.64
C VAL A 105 -13.98 16.33 -13.68
N ASP A 106 -12.69 16.19 -13.36
CA ASP A 106 -11.96 17.13 -12.50
C ASP A 106 -10.55 17.41 -13.08
N PRO A 107 -10.36 18.56 -13.75
CA PRO A 107 -9.05 18.95 -14.30
C PRO A 107 -8.00 19.25 -13.22
N ARG A 108 -8.36 19.21 -11.93
CA ARG A 108 -7.43 19.34 -10.79
C ARG A 108 -7.02 17.99 -10.21
N PHE A 109 -7.46 16.87 -10.80
CA PHE A 109 -7.00 15.55 -10.40
C PHE A 109 -5.48 15.45 -10.58
N ASP A 110 -4.76 15.15 -9.49
CA ASP A 110 -3.29 15.12 -9.50
C ASP A 110 -2.80 13.71 -9.77
N HIS A 111 -2.55 13.43 -11.04
CA HIS A 111 -1.98 12.16 -11.52
C HIS A 111 -0.67 11.80 -10.82
N ARG A 112 0.13 12.79 -10.42
CA ARG A 112 1.44 12.55 -9.80
C ARG A 112 1.31 11.87 -8.45
N LEU A 113 0.28 12.22 -7.67
CA LEU A 113 0.07 11.63 -6.36
C LEU A 113 -0.27 10.14 -6.49
N PHE A 114 -1.12 9.80 -7.45
CA PHE A 114 -1.46 8.42 -7.74
C PHE A 114 -0.25 7.62 -8.24
N GLU A 115 0.53 8.19 -9.17
CA GLU A 115 1.77 7.57 -9.67
C GLU A 115 2.76 7.31 -8.54
N ILE A 116 2.95 8.28 -7.64
CA ILE A 116 3.79 8.13 -6.45
C ILE A 116 3.25 6.99 -5.57
N GLY A 117 1.95 6.95 -5.30
CA GLY A 117 1.31 5.89 -4.52
C GLY A 117 1.49 4.49 -5.13
N LEU A 118 1.40 4.37 -6.45
CA LEU A 118 1.64 3.12 -7.16
C LEU A 118 3.12 2.71 -7.06
N ILE A 119 4.05 3.64 -7.27
CA ILE A 119 5.50 3.39 -7.18
C ILE A 119 5.88 2.96 -5.76
N THR A 120 5.38 3.65 -4.72
CA THR A 120 5.68 3.29 -3.33
C THR A 120 5.09 1.93 -2.96
N THR A 121 3.92 1.59 -3.48
CA THR A 121 3.29 0.28 -3.26
C THR A 121 4.13 -0.83 -3.90
N LEU A 122 4.57 -0.63 -5.15
CA LEU A 122 5.40 -1.60 -5.88
C LEU A 122 6.77 -1.79 -5.22
N LEU A 123 7.41 -0.70 -4.77
CA LEU A 123 8.66 -0.79 -4.02
C LEU A 123 8.46 -1.55 -2.70
N THR A 124 7.38 -1.26 -1.99
CA THR A 124 7.05 -1.96 -0.74
C THR A 124 6.84 -3.45 -0.97
N LEU A 125 6.07 -3.83 -2.00
CA LEU A 125 5.88 -5.22 -2.40
C LEU A 125 7.21 -5.92 -2.73
N TYR A 126 8.06 -5.27 -3.53
CA TYR A 126 9.36 -5.83 -3.92
C TYR A 126 10.27 -6.07 -2.70
N PHE A 127 10.46 -5.05 -1.86
CA PHE A 127 11.35 -5.15 -0.71
C PHE A 127 10.78 -6.06 0.40
N ALA A 128 9.47 -6.04 0.64
CA ALA A 128 8.83 -6.96 1.57
C ALA A 128 8.96 -8.42 1.12
N SER A 129 8.79 -8.70 -0.18
CA SER A 129 8.98 -10.04 -0.74
C SER A 129 10.41 -10.53 -0.59
N ARG A 130 11.39 -9.64 -0.83
CA ARG A 130 12.82 -9.92 -0.64
C ARG A 130 13.16 -10.20 0.83
N LEU A 131 12.58 -9.43 1.75
CA LEU A 131 12.75 -9.66 3.19
C LEU A 131 12.15 -11.00 3.60
N TRP A 132 10.95 -11.32 3.13
CA TRP A 132 10.28 -12.59 3.41
C TRP A 132 11.11 -13.79 2.95
N MET A 133 11.59 -13.79 1.70
CA MET A 133 12.44 -14.87 1.17
C MET A 133 13.70 -15.07 2.03
N ARG A 134 14.36 -13.98 2.44
CA ARG A 134 15.56 -14.07 3.29
C ARG A 134 15.27 -14.65 4.67
N ILE A 135 14.15 -14.28 5.29
CA ILE A 135 13.79 -14.85 6.60
C ILE A 135 13.44 -16.34 6.44
N CYS A 136 12.77 -16.73 5.34
CA CYS A 136 12.50 -18.14 5.01
C CYS A 136 13.79 -18.95 4.86
N ASP A 137 14.77 -18.43 4.11
CA ASP A 137 16.05 -19.12 3.89
C ASP A 137 16.79 -19.36 5.21
N ILE A 138 16.78 -18.38 6.11
CA ILE A 138 17.43 -18.47 7.43
C ILE A 138 16.72 -19.46 8.35
N GLN A 139 15.40 -19.60 8.25
CA GLN A 139 14.65 -20.57 9.07
C GLN A 139 14.79 -22.02 8.55
N ARG A 140 15.27 -22.21 7.32
CA ARG A 140 15.43 -23.53 6.69
C ARG A 140 16.86 -24.07 6.72
N GLY A 141 17.87 -23.21 6.94
CA GLY A 141 19.29 -23.57 7.00
C GLY A 141 19.82 -23.59 8.43
#